data_AF-A0A4S4KI73-F1
#
_entry.id   AF-A0A4S4KI73-F1
#
_cell.length_a   1.000
_cell.length_b   1.000
_cell.length_c   1.000
_cell.angle_alpha   90.00
_cell.angle_beta   90.00
_cell.angle_gamma   90.00
#
_symmetry.space_group_name_H-M   'P 1'
#
loop_
_entity.id
_entity.type
_entity.pdbx_description
1 polymer ?
#
loop_
_entity_poly.entity_id
_entity_poly.type
_entity_poly.pdbx_seq_one_letter_code
_entity_poly.pdbx_strand_id
1 'polypeptide(L)'
;MVILLSLCRPSITRADIGGYRSWKKKEHGEFRTWIYGFTWEDPEVDMQHLNMTADDTLFVITSAGDNALHYAISAQPRRIHCVDMNPCQGHLLELKLAAASALSYKEFWAMFGEGKISNFEELLDTKLSPFLSSVAYQFWRANASAFHSGFHMQGYSGHALRLAKWAFLLGGVRKWVRRFVDAESLEEQGRIWDHHLRPVLLAPWITKLFFANPVFLWNALGVPINQMNCFLKEGISAQQYAEDTLDPIAQYG
;
A
#
# COMPACT_ATOMS: atom_id res chain seq x y z
N MET A 1 -1.63 -15.74 9.96
CA MET A 1 -0.37 -16.45 10.22
C MET A 1 0.77 -15.44 10.18
N VAL A 2 1.10 -14.90 11.36
CA VAL A 2 2.15 -13.89 11.56
C VAL A 2 3.48 -14.63 11.65
N ILE A 3 4.39 -14.42 10.71
CA ILE A 3 5.78 -14.88 10.85
C ILE A 3 6.48 -13.85 11.74
N LEU A 4 6.58 -14.17 13.03
CA LEU A 4 7.46 -13.49 13.97
C LEU A 4 8.91 -13.65 13.47
N LEU A 5 9.49 -12.59 12.92
CA LEU A 5 10.94 -12.49 12.82
C LEU A 5 11.46 -11.84 14.11
N SER A 6 12.19 -12.66 14.86
CA SER A 6 12.93 -12.38 16.08
C SER A 6 13.54 -10.96 16.10
N LEU A 7 13.07 -10.13 17.04
CA LEU A 7 13.73 -8.89 17.43
C LEU A 7 15.00 -9.24 18.23
N CYS A 8 16.13 -9.37 17.53
CA CYS A 8 17.44 -9.17 18.13
C CYS A 8 17.93 -7.78 17.71
N ARG A 9 17.87 -6.79 18.62
CA ARG A 9 18.62 -5.54 18.45
C ARG A 9 20.06 -5.80 18.91
N PRO A 10 21.09 -5.73 18.06
CA PRO A 10 22.42 -5.44 18.55
C PRO A 10 22.51 -3.93 18.82
N SER A 11 23.09 -3.59 19.97
CA SER A 11 23.53 -2.24 20.28
C SER A 11 24.43 -1.69 19.16
N ILE A 12 23.95 -0.70 18.41
CA ILE A 12 24.71 -0.04 17.35
C ILE A 12 25.83 0.78 18.01
N THR A 13 27.08 0.39 17.78
CA THR A 13 28.25 1.21 18.14
C THR A 13 28.76 1.93 16.90
N ARG A 14 29.56 2.99 17.10
CA ARG A 14 30.07 3.92 16.06
C ARG A 14 30.86 3.27 14.91
N ALA A 15 31.11 1.95 14.95
CA ALA A 15 31.86 1.19 13.95
C ALA A 15 30.99 0.64 12.78
N ASP A 16 29.66 0.65 12.87
CA ASP A 16 28.79 -0.07 11.92
C ASP A 16 28.41 0.70 10.64
N ILE A 17 28.94 1.90 10.43
CA ILE A 17 28.61 2.76 9.27
C ILE A 17 29.04 2.10 7.93
N GLY A 18 30.01 1.17 7.97
CA GLY A 18 30.43 0.37 6.81
C GLY A 18 29.62 -0.92 6.56
N GLY A 19 28.83 -1.38 7.53
CA GLY A 19 28.15 -2.68 7.50
C GLY A 19 26.80 -2.68 6.75
N TYR A 20 26.17 -1.52 6.57
CA TYR A 20 24.81 -1.43 6.03
C TYR A 20 24.70 -1.90 4.56
N ARG A 21 25.79 -1.82 3.79
CA ARG A 21 25.85 -2.32 2.40
C ARG A 21 25.82 -3.85 2.30
N SER A 22 26.24 -4.58 3.34
CA SER A 22 26.31 -6.05 3.30
C SER A 22 24.95 -6.70 3.55
N TRP A 23 24.11 -6.11 4.42
CA TRP A 23 22.76 -6.59 4.73
C TRP A 23 21.79 -6.55 3.53
N LYS A 24 21.88 -5.52 2.69
CA LYS A 24 21.07 -5.41 1.46
C LYS A 24 21.28 -6.57 0.47
N LYS A 25 22.42 -7.27 0.53
CA LYS A 25 22.85 -8.18 -0.54
C LYS A 25 22.53 -9.65 -0.29
N LYS A 26 22.22 -10.07 0.93
CA LYS A 26 22.06 -11.50 1.25
C LYS A 26 20.63 -11.95 1.56
N GLU A 27 19.74 -11.10 2.07
CA GLU A 27 18.46 -11.60 2.61
C GLU A 27 17.19 -10.95 2.01
N HIS A 28 17.29 -9.82 1.29
CA HIS A 28 16.11 -9.10 0.76
C HIS A 28 16.28 -8.52 -0.66
N GLY A 29 17.04 -9.18 -1.55
CA GLY A 29 17.24 -8.72 -2.93
C GLY A 29 15.98 -8.65 -3.80
N GLU A 30 14.87 -9.21 -3.31
CA GLU A 30 13.56 -9.27 -3.95
C GLU A 30 12.76 -7.97 -3.77
N PHE A 31 13.03 -7.21 -2.70
CA PHE A 31 12.30 -5.97 -2.40
C PHE A 31 13.07 -4.76 -2.95
N ARG A 32 12.69 -4.35 -4.17
CA ARG A 32 13.34 -3.22 -4.88
C ARG A 32 12.59 -1.90 -4.75
N THR A 33 11.31 -1.95 -4.37
CA THR A 33 10.41 -0.80 -4.28
C THR A 33 9.30 -1.08 -3.26
N TRP A 34 8.49 -0.07 -2.92
CA TRP A 34 7.33 -0.23 -2.04
C TRP A 34 6.21 -1.01 -2.74
N ILE A 35 5.42 -1.74 -1.96
CA ILE A 35 4.30 -2.52 -2.52
C ILE A 35 3.10 -1.60 -2.68
N TYR A 36 2.70 -0.93 -1.59
CA TYR A 36 1.52 -0.08 -1.52
C TYR A 36 1.91 1.38 -1.31
N GLY A 37 1.34 2.29 -2.10
CA GLY A 37 1.49 3.74 -1.88
C GLY A 37 0.56 4.27 -0.78
N PHE A 38 -0.56 3.58 -0.57
CA PHE A 38 -1.53 3.83 0.49
C PHE A 38 -2.18 2.51 0.93
N THR A 39 -2.71 2.46 2.15
CA THR A 39 -3.43 1.31 2.70
C THR A 39 -4.86 1.27 2.15
N TRP A 40 -5.37 0.10 1.78
CA TRP A 40 -6.68 -0.07 1.13
C TRP A 40 -7.81 -0.36 2.12
N GLU A 41 -7.42 -0.79 3.31
CA GLU A 41 -8.28 -1.07 4.45
C GLU A 41 -8.92 0.21 4.99
N ASP A 42 -10.16 0.12 5.47
CA ASP A 42 -10.81 1.20 6.19
C ASP A 42 -10.41 1.16 7.68
N PRO A 43 -9.57 2.10 8.17
CA PRO A 43 -9.13 2.10 9.55
C PRO A 43 -10.25 2.48 10.53
N GLU A 44 -11.38 3.04 10.09
CA GLU A 44 -12.50 3.37 10.96
C GLU A 44 -13.19 2.10 11.49
N VAL A 45 -13.25 1.05 10.65
CA VAL A 45 -13.75 -0.27 11.07
C VAL A 45 -12.90 -0.83 12.20
N ASP A 46 -11.58 -0.66 12.13
CA ASP A 46 -10.67 -1.07 13.21
C ASP A 46 -10.94 -0.30 14.51
N MET A 47 -11.23 1.01 14.42
CA MET A 47 -11.56 1.84 15.57
C MET A 47 -12.84 1.37 16.28
N GLN A 48 -13.82 0.85 15.53
CA GLN A 48 -15.09 0.35 16.07
C GLN A 48 -14.93 -0.99 16.83
N HIS A 49 -13.92 -1.79 16.48
CA HIS A 49 -13.83 -3.17 16.96
C HIS A 49 -12.64 -3.43 17.90
N LEU A 50 -11.51 -2.76 17.71
CA LEU A 50 -10.28 -3.06 18.44
C LEU A 50 -10.22 -2.41 19.83
N ASN A 51 -11.13 -1.47 20.15
CA ASN A 51 -11.21 -0.79 21.45
C ASN A 51 -9.85 -0.27 21.96
N MET A 52 -9.06 0.33 21.06
CA MET A 52 -7.72 0.81 21.36
C MET A 52 -7.74 1.99 22.33
N THR A 53 -6.80 2.02 23.26
CA THR A 53 -6.67 3.03 24.32
C THR A 53 -5.24 3.58 24.39
N ALA A 54 -5.08 4.70 25.11
CA ALA A 54 -3.78 5.30 25.38
C ALA A 54 -2.83 4.38 26.18
N ASP A 55 -3.36 3.32 26.81
CA ASP A 55 -2.57 2.33 27.54
C ASP A 55 -2.07 1.17 26.69
N ASP A 56 -2.42 1.14 25.41
CA ASP A 56 -2.05 0.04 24.53
C ASP A 56 -0.69 0.24 23.88
N THR A 57 -0.08 -0.88 23.50
CA THR A 57 1.11 -0.92 22.65
C THR A 57 0.81 -1.81 21.46
N LEU A 58 0.74 -1.19 20.29
CA LEU A 58 0.27 -1.84 19.08
C LEU A 58 1.45 -2.42 18.30
N PHE A 59 1.23 -3.59 17.69
CA PHE A 59 2.12 -4.18 16.69
C PHE A 59 1.40 -4.19 15.35
N VAL A 60 1.88 -3.38 14.41
CA VAL A 60 1.17 -3.08 13.16
C VAL A 60 2.06 -3.45 11.99
N ILE A 61 1.52 -4.15 11.00
CA ILE A 61 2.21 -4.36 9.74
C ILE A 61 2.29 -3.01 9.04
N THR A 62 3.51 -2.53 8.75
CA THR A 62 3.71 -1.15 8.27
C THR A 62 2.84 -0.85 7.06
N SER A 63 2.81 -1.74 6.06
CA SER A 63 2.08 -1.50 4.80
C SER A 63 2.49 -0.14 4.23
N ALA A 64 1.56 0.76 3.91
CA ALA A 64 1.89 2.14 3.50
C ALA A 64 1.98 3.14 4.66
N GLY A 65 1.76 2.69 5.91
CA GLY A 65 1.80 3.48 7.12
C GLY A 65 0.50 4.18 7.51
N ASP A 66 -0.52 4.17 6.65
CA ASP A 66 -1.74 4.99 6.84
C ASP A 66 -2.54 4.56 8.07
N ASN A 67 -2.80 3.26 8.24
CA ASN A 67 -3.52 2.75 9.42
C ASN A 67 -2.78 3.06 10.72
N ALA A 68 -1.46 2.88 10.75
CA ALA A 68 -0.66 3.21 11.93
C ALA A 68 -0.77 4.70 12.29
N LEU A 69 -0.74 5.59 11.30
CA LEU A 69 -0.94 7.02 11.50
C LEU A 69 -2.37 7.34 11.95
N HIS A 70 -3.38 6.66 11.38
CA HIS A 70 -4.76 6.81 11.81
C HIS A 70 -4.93 6.43 13.28
N TYR A 71 -4.44 5.25 13.70
CA TYR A 71 -4.53 4.83 15.09
C TYR A 71 -3.78 5.78 16.03
N ALA A 72 -2.63 6.33 15.60
CA ALA A 72 -1.87 7.30 16.37
C ALA A 72 -2.67 8.58 16.65
N ILE A 73 -3.50 9.02 15.70
CA ILE A 73 -4.34 10.21 15.83
C ILE A 73 -5.61 9.89 16.63
N SER A 74 -6.31 8.82 16.26
CA SER A 74 -7.65 8.49 16.78
C SER A 74 -7.61 7.88 18.18
N ALA A 75 -6.73 6.91 18.42
CA ALA A 75 -6.65 6.18 19.69
C ALA A 75 -5.54 6.66 20.63
N GLN A 76 -4.53 7.35 20.08
CA GLN A 76 -3.36 7.85 20.81
C GLN A 76 -2.70 6.80 21.71
N PRO A 77 -2.44 5.57 21.20
CA PRO A 77 -1.86 4.51 22.01
C PRO A 77 -0.47 4.91 22.50
N ARG A 78 -0.04 4.33 23.63
CA ARG A 78 1.28 4.61 24.22
C ARG A 78 2.42 4.46 23.21
N ARG A 79 2.31 3.46 22.34
CA ARG A 79 3.30 3.16 21.31
C ARG A 79 2.72 2.32 20.18
N ILE A 80 3.20 2.58 18.95
CA ILE A 80 2.94 1.74 17.79
C ILE A 80 4.27 1.24 17.24
N HIS A 81 4.40 -0.08 17.10
CA HIS A 81 5.51 -0.76 16.46
C HIS A 81 5.13 -1.15 15.05
N CYS A 82 5.56 -0.36 14.07
CA CYS A 82 5.39 -0.67 12.65
C CYS A 82 6.50 -1.63 12.18
N VAL A 83 6.11 -2.81 11.68
CA VAL A 83 7.05 -3.84 11.22
C VAL A 83 6.67 -4.31 9.83
N ASP A 84 7.66 -4.48 8.95
CA ASP A 84 7.44 -4.97 7.59
C ASP A 84 8.59 -5.85 7.13
N MET A 85 8.30 -6.81 6.25
CA MET A 85 9.31 -7.60 5.58
C MET A 85 9.97 -6.83 4.44
N ASN A 86 9.24 -5.90 3.82
CA ASN A 86 9.76 -5.00 2.81
C ASN A 86 10.25 -3.69 3.46
N PRO A 87 11.57 -3.45 3.56
CA PRO A 87 12.10 -2.24 4.18
C PRO A 87 11.66 -0.94 3.49
N CYS A 88 11.27 -0.99 2.20
CA CYS A 88 10.75 0.17 1.49
C CYS A 88 9.45 0.72 2.09
N GLN A 89 8.64 -0.13 2.74
CA GLN A 89 7.44 0.30 3.45
C GLN A 89 7.77 1.14 4.68
N GLY A 90 8.82 0.77 5.42
CA GLY A 90 9.37 1.59 6.50
C GLY A 90 9.85 2.95 6.01
N HIS A 91 10.55 3.00 4.87
CA HIS A 91 10.98 4.25 4.27
C HIS A 91 9.82 5.15 3.83
N LEU A 92 8.70 4.56 3.40
CA LEU A 92 7.48 5.30 3.08
C LEU A 92 6.80 5.89 4.32
N LEU A 93 6.71 5.13 5.41
CA LEU A 93 6.21 5.66 6.67
C LEU A 93 7.08 6.81 7.18
N GLU A 94 8.41 6.68 7.14
CA GLU A 94 9.33 7.77 7.48
C GLU A 94 9.10 9.01 6.61
N LEU A 95 8.89 8.84 5.30
CA LEU A 95 8.61 9.95 4.38
C LEU A 95 7.31 10.67 4.73
N LYS A 96 6.24 9.93 5.04
CA LYS A 96 4.95 10.50 5.45
C LYS A 96 5.08 11.28 6.76
N LEU A 97 5.78 10.74 7.75
CA LEU A 97 6.04 11.41 9.03
C LEU A 97 6.90 12.68 8.88
N ALA A 98 7.97 12.61 8.07
CA ALA A 98 8.80 13.76 7.74
C ALA A 98 7.98 14.84 7.03
N ALA A 99 7.15 14.46 6.06
CA ALA A 99 6.29 15.38 5.34
C ALA A 99 5.25 16.03 6.23
N ALA A 100 4.58 15.27 7.10
CA ALA A 100 3.63 15.79 8.07
C ALA A 100 4.28 16.77 9.07
N SER A 101 5.58 16.60 9.35
CA SER A 101 6.33 17.43 10.29
C SER A 101 6.89 18.72 9.66
N ALA A 102 7.27 18.68 8.38
CA ALA A 102 8.06 19.73 7.74
C ALA A 102 7.36 20.50 6.62
N LEU A 103 6.30 19.94 6.03
CA LEU A 103 5.63 20.52 4.86
C LEU A 103 4.34 21.23 5.22
N SER A 104 3.96 22.19 4.39
CA SER A 104 2.60 22.74 4.42
C SER A 104 1.57 21.69 3.99
N TYR A 105 0.32 21.85 4.42
CA TYR A 105 -0.77 20.97 3.97
C TYR A 105 -0.85 20.86 2.45
N LYS A 106 -0.66 21.97 1.72
CA LYS A 106 -0.69 21.98 0.26
C LYS A 106 0.40 21.11 -0.36
N GLU A 107 1.63 21.19 0.17
CA GLU A 107 2.75 20.37 -0.29
C GLU A 107 2.54 18.90 0.06
N PHE A 108 2.07 18.61 1.28
CA PHE A 108 1.72 17.26 1.70
C PHE A 108 0.63 16.65 0.81
N TRP A 109 -0.44 17.41 0.55
CA TRP A 109 -1.54 17.00 -0.31
C TRP A 109 -1.10 16.78 -1.76
N ALA A 110 -0.27 17.66 -2.32
CA ALA A 110 0.30 17.45 -3.65
C ALA A 110 1.11 16.14 -3.70
N MET A 111 1.92 15.85 -2.68
CA MET A 111 2.67 14.60 -2.59
C MET A 111 1.77 13.37 -2.49
N PHE A 112 0.92 13.26 -1.47
CA PHE A 112 0.23 12.01 -1.16
C PHE A 112 -1.24 11.98 -1.59
N GLY A 113 -1.93 13.12 -1.60
CA GLY A 113 -3.32 13.21 -2.10
C GLY A 113 -3.37 13.14 -3.62
N GLU A 114 -2.68 14.06 -4.30
CA GLU A 114 -2.60 14.06 -5.77
C GLU A 114 -1.59 13.06 -6.32
N GLY A 115 -0.65 12.60 -5.48
CA GLY A 115 0.41 11.70 -5.91
C GLY A 115 1.46 12.39 -6.78
N LYS A 116 1.49 13.73 -6.88
CA LYS A 116 2.30 14.43 -7.87
C LYS A 116 2.84 15.75 -7.35
N ILE A 117 4.16 15.88 -7.35
CA ILE A 117 4.86 17.12 -7.04
C ILE A 117 6.12 17.24 -7.91
N SER A 118 6.40 18.43 -8.46
CA SER A 118 7.49 18.66 -9.40
C SER A 118 8.84 18.92 -8.74
N ASN A 119 8.85 19.37 -7.49
CA ASN A 119 10.06 19.73 -6.74
C ASN A 119 10.34 18.76 -5.58
N PHE A 120 9.94 17.49 -5.71
CA PHE A 120 10.19 16.48 -4.65
C PHE A 120 11.67 16.41 -4.27
N GLU A 121 12.56 16.44 -5.26
CA GLU A 121 14.00 16.38 -5.04
C GLU A 121 14.52 17.53 -4.16
N GLU A 122 14.03 18.75 -4.40
CA GLU A 122 14.37 19.93 -3.60
C GLU A 122 13.80 19.82 -2.18
N LEU A 123 12.53 19.43 -2.05
CA LEU A 123 11.87 19.25 -0.74
C LEU A 123 12.57 18.18 0.08
N LEU A 124 13.01 17.11 -0.57
CA LEU A 124 13.74 16.02 0.06
C LEU A 124 15.05 16.50 0.68
N ASP A 125 15.82 17.32 -0.03
CA ASP A 125 17.11 17.82 0.43
C ASP A 125 16.97 18.90 1.50
N THR A 126 16.02 19.81 1.31
CA THR A 126 15.93 21.05 2.09
C THR A 126 15.01 20.96 3.31
N LYS A 127 13.89 20.22 3.22
CA LYS A 127 12.86 20.18 4.27
C LYS A 127 12.74 18.82 4.94
N LEU A 128 12.81 17.73 4.18
CA LEU A 128 12.52 16.38 4.68
C LEU A 128 13.76 15.70 5.29
N SER A 129 14.96 15.95 4.75
CA SER A 129 16.20 15.29 5.18
C SER A 129 16.47 15.31 6.71
N PRO A 130 16.14 16.36 7.48
CA PRO A 130 16.39 16.36 8.93
C PRO A 130 15.51 15.36 9.71
N PHE A 131 14.38 14.94 9.14
CA PHE A 131 13.41 14.04 9.78
C PHE A 131 13.51 12.60 9.28
N LEU A 132 14.42 12.32 8.35
CA LEU A 132 14.61 11.01 7.76
C LEU A 132 15.85 10.32 8.35
N SER A 133 15.77 9.00 8.50
CA SER A 133 16.98 8.21 8.64
C SER A 133 17.86 8.35 7.40
N SER A 134 19.18 8.18 7.55
CA SER A 134 20.13 8.23 6.44
C SER A 134 19.79 7.22 5.33
N VAL A 135 19.21 6.09 5.71
CA VAL A 135 18.82 5.01 4.81
C VAL A 135 17.56 5.38 4.03
N ALA A 136 16.54 5.92 4.70
CA ALA A 136 15.33 6.40 4.04
C ALA A 136 15.65 7.55 3.08
N TYR A 137 16.48 8.50 3.49
CA TYR A 137 16.95 9.58 2.62
C TYR A 137 17.64 9.05 1.36
N GLN A 138 18.62 8.14 1.49
CA GLN A 138 19.31 7.55 0.33
C GLN A 138 18.35 6.81 -0.60
N PHE A 139 17.38 6.09 -0.03
CA PHE A 139 16.34 5.41 -0.80
C PHE A 139 15.52 6.41 -1.61
N TRP A 140 15.03 7.49 -1.00
CA TRP A 140 14.22 8.48 -1.70
C TRP A 140 15.01 9.35 -2.68
N ARG A 141 16.31 9.62 -2.43
CA ARG A 141 17.19 10.24 -3.43
C ARG A 141 17.34 9.38 -4.67
N ALA A 142 17.51 8.06 -4.50
CA ALA A 142 17.56 7.14 -5.62
C ALA A 142 16.22 7.03 -6.37
N ASN A 143 15.12 7.41 -5.73
CA ASN A 143 13.75 7.39 -6.27
C ASN A 143 13.15 8.81 -6.36
N ALA A 144 13.96 9.84 -6.65
CA ALA A 144 13.48 11.23 -6.67
C ALA A 144 12.39 11.49 -7.74
N SER A 145 12.29 10.63 -8.76
CA SER A 145 11.21 10.66 -9.75
C SER A 145 9.91 10.01 -9.28
N ALA A 146 9.81 9.57 -8.02
CA ALA A 146 8.65 8.87 -7.46
C ALA A 146 7.33 9.64 -7.64
N PHE A 147 7.38 10.97 -7.69
CA PHE A 147 6.19 11.82 -7.81
C PHE A 147 6.01 12.42 -9.22
N HIS A 148 6.90 12.17 -10.18
CA HIS A 148 6.81 12.78 -11.53
C HIS A 148 5.64 12.23 -12.36
N SER A 149 5.46 10.90 -12.37
CA SER A 149 4.47 10.18 -13.17
C SER A 149 3.25 9.70 -12.36
N GLY A 150 3.10 10.20 -11.13
CA GLY A 150 2.07 9.80 -10.18
C GLY A 150 2.57 8.70 -9.23
N PHE A 151 2.74 9.04 -7.95
CA PHE A 151 3.25 8.19 -6.89
C PHE A 151 2.47 6.88 -6.75
N HIS A 152 1.14 6.97 -6.75
CA HIS A 152 0.24 5.81 -6.66
C HIS A 152 0.30 4.90 -7.90
N MET A 153 0.79 5.41 -9.02
CA MET A 153 1.02 4.61 -10.22
C MET A 153 2.39 3.93 -10.19
N GLN A 154 3.21 4.10 -9.16
CA GLN A 154 4.52 3.46 -9.00
C GLN A 154 4.49 2.32 -7.98
N GLY A 155 5.64 1.67 -7.76
CA GLY A 155 5.72 0.48 -6.91
C GLY A 155 4.99 -0.73 -7.50
N TYR A 156 4.87 -1.79 -6.69
CA TYR A 156 4.25 -3.03 -7.14
C TYR A 156 2.74 -2.87 -7.42
N SER A 157 2.00 -2.23 -6.51
CA SER A 157 0.56 -1.91 -6.71
C SER A 157 0.31 -1.02 -7.92
N GLY A 158 1.25 -0.13 -8.28
CA GLY A 158 1.17 0.65 -9.51
C GLY A 158 1.11 -0.20 -10.79
N HIS A 159 1.71 -1.40 -10.80
CA HIS A 159 1.54 -2.34 -11.92
C HIS A 159 0.10 -2.85 -12.01
N ALA A 160 -0.51 -3.21 -10.88
CA ALA A 160 -1.90 -3.63 -10.83
C ALA A 160 -2.85 -2.51 -11.30
N LEU A 161 -2.64 -1.27 -10.83
CA LEU A 161 -3.46 -0.12 -11.24
C LEU A 161 -3.31 0.21 -12.73
N ARG A 162 -2.08 0.17 -13.28
CA ARG A 162 -1.88 0.35 -14.73
C ARG A 162 -2.63 -0.72 -15.52
N LEU A 163 -2.54 -1.97 -15.08
CA LEU A 163 -3.22 -3.07 -15.74
C LEU A 163 -4.74 -2.91 -15.69
N ALA A 164 -5.31 -2.58 -14.52
CA ALA A 164 -6.73 -2.31 -14.38
C ALA A 164 -7.18 -1.19 -15.34
N LYS A 165 -6.40 -0.11 -15.44
CA LYS A 165 -6.64 0.99 -16.39
C LYS A 165 -6.64 0.51 -17.85
N TRP A 166 -5.75 -0.41 -18.21
CA TRP A 166 -5.73 -1.05 -19.52
C TRP A 166 -6.95 -1.95 -19.75
N ALA A 167 -7.34 -2.76 -18.77
CA ALA A 167 -8.53 -3.60 -18.85
C ALA A 167 -9.80 -2.76 -19.06
N PHE A 168 -9.95 -1.65 -18.33
CA PHE A 168 -11.06 -0.72 -18.51
C PHE A 168 -11.06 -0.02 -19.87
N LEU A 169 -9.88 0.27 -20.41
CA LEU A 169 -9.74 0.84 -21.74
C LEU A 169 -10.19 -0.16 -22.82
N LEU A 170 -9.67 -1.39 -22.77
CA LEU A 170 -9.99 -2.44 -23.74
C LEU A 170 -11.44 -2.91 -23.64
N GLY A 171 -11.99 -2.97 -22.42
CA GLY A 171 -13.40 -3.29 -22.20
C GLY A 171 -14.37 -2.17 -22.57
N GLY A 172 -13.88 -0.96 -22.92
CA GLY A 172 -14.74 0.17 -23.27
C GLY A 172 -15.55 0.74 -22.10
N VAL A 173 -15.12 0.46 -20.85
CA VAL A 173 -15.88 0.78 -19.63
C VAL A 173 -15.37 2.00 -18.86
N ARG A 174 -14.38 2.74 -19.40
CA ARG A 174 -13.80 3.92 -18.72
C ARG A 174 -14.84 4.96 -18.28
N LYS A 175 -15.87 5.19 -19.09
CA LYS A 175 -16.97 6.10 -18.73
C LYS A 175 -17.77 5.61 -17.53
N TRP A 176 -17.92 4.29 -17.41
CA TRP A 176 -18.66 3.64 -16.32
C TRP A 176 -17.85 3.64 -15.03
N VAL A 177 -16.53 3.48 -15.10
CA VAL A 177 -15.66 3.64 -13.92
C VAL A 177 -15.81 5.03 -13.32
N ARG A 178 -15.81 6.09 -14.14
CA ARG A 178 -16.03 7.46 -13.66
C ARG A 178 -17.40 7.60 -13.00
N ARG A 179 -18.46 7.15 -13.70
CA ARG A 179 -19.83 7.23 -13.20
C ARG A 179 -20.05 6.40 -11.92
N PHE A 180 -19.32 5.30 -11.75
CA PHE A 180 -19.35 4.47 -10.55
C PHE A 180 -18.75 5.20 -9.34
N VAL A 181 -17.62 5.89 -9.55
CA VAL A 181 -16.94 6.69 -8.51
C VAL A 181 -17.74 7.94 -8.17
N ASP A 182 -18.37 8.57 -9.17
CA ASP A 182 -19.18 9.77 -9.01
C ASP A 182 -20.65 9.47 -8.60
N ALA A 183 -21.00 8.20 -8.35
CA ALA A 183 -22.38 7.81 -8.04
C ALA A 183 -22.81 8.35 -6.67
N GLU A 184 -23.98 9.00 -6.60
CA GLU A 184 -24.52 9.57 -5.35
C GLU A 184 -25.39 8.58 -4.57
N SER A 185 -25.57 7.36 -5.07
CA SER A 185 -26.36 6.31 -4.41
C SER A 185 -25.78 4.91 -4.65
N LEU A 186 -25.90 4.05 -3.64
CA LEU A 186 -25.55 2.64 -3.70
C LEU A 186 -26.33 1.89 -4.79
N GLU A 187 -27.59 2.26 -5.02
CA GLU A 187 -28.40 1.65 -6.07
C GLU A 187 -27.82 1.92 -7.47
N GLU A 188 -27.41 3.16 -7.75
CA GLU A 188 -26.75 3.49 -9.01
C GLU A 188 -25.39 2.80 -9.12
N GLN A 189 -24.61 2.80 -8.05
CA GLN A 189 -23.29 2.19 -8.00
C GLN A 189 -23.37 0.68 -8.26
N GLY A 190 -24.29 -0.03 -7.59
CA GLY A 190 -24.59 -1.45 -7.80
C GLY A 190 -25.02 -1.76 -9.23
N ARG A 191 -25.94 -0.95 -9.81
CA ARG A 191 -26.36 -1.12 -11.21
C ARG A 191 -25.19 -0.96 -12.19
N ILE A 192 -24.29 0.00 -11.95
CA ILE A 192 -23.11 0.19 -12.81
C ILE A 192 -22.14 -0.98 -12.66
N TRP A 193 -21.95 -1.49 -11.44
CA TRP A 193 -21.14 -2.66 -11.18
C TRP A 193 -21.63 -3.87 -11.97
N ASP A 194 -22.87 -4.29 -11.74
CA ASP A 194 -23.44 -5.51 -12.30
C ASP A 194 -23.45 -5.50 -13.83
N HIS A 195 -23.81 -4.36 -14.44
CA HIS A 195 -24.02 -4.27 -15.88
C HIS A 195 -22.79 -3.87 -16.68
N HIS A 196 -21.79 -3.22 -16.06
CA HIS A 196 -20.68 -2.63 -16.81
C HIS A 196 -19.30 -3.04 -16.28
N LEU A 197 -19.07 -3.01 -14.97
CA LEU A 197 -17.72 -3.23 -14.43
C LEU A 197 -17.45 -4.71 -14.14
N ARG A 198 -18.36 -5.38 -13.43
CA ARG A 198 -18.25 -6.78 -13.03
C ARG A 198 -17.97 -7.72 -14.22
N PRO A 199 -18.67 -7.63 -15.37
CA PRO A 199 -18.43 -8.53 -16.50
C PRO A 199 -17.04 -8.35 -17.14
N VAL A 200 -16.42 -7.18 -16.96
CA VAL A 200 -15.06 -6.92 -17.43
C VAL A 200 -14.05 -7.37 -16.39
N LEU A 201 -14.19 -6.93 -15.13
CA LEU A 201 -13.21 -7.21 -14.07
C LEU A 201 -13.15 -8.67 -13.65
N LEU A 202 -14.28 -9.38 -13.69
CA LEU A 202 -14.39 -10.78 -13.27
C LEU A 202 -14.60 -11.73 -14.44
N ALA A 203 -14.25 -11.28 -15.66
CA ALA A 203 -14.23 -12.14 -16.83
C ALA A 203 -13.31 -13.36 -16.55
N PRO A 204 -13.70 -14.60 -16.88
CA PRO A 204 -12.93 -15.80 -16.52
C PRO A 204 -11.47 -15.78 -16.99
N TRP A 205 -11.18 -15.12 -18.11
CA TRP A 205 -9.81 -14.98 -18.61
C TRP A 205 -8.98 -13.95 -17.83
N ILE A 206 -9.59 -12.87 -17.32
CA ILE A 206 -8.93 -11.89 -16.44
C ILE A 206 -8.60 -12.56 -15.11
N THR A 207 -9.57 -13.28 -14.53
CA THR A 207 -9.33 -14.04 -13.30
C THR A 207 -8.22 -15.07 -13.47
N LYS A 208 -8.25 -15.84 -14.56
CA LYS A 208 -7.20 -16.83 -14.82
C LYS A 208 -5.83 -16.20 -15.01
N LEU A 209 -5.75 -15.05 -15.69
CA LEU A 209 -4.49 -14.40 -16.00
C LEU A 209 -3.88 -13.66 -14.80
N PHE A 210 -4.72 -13.11 -13.92
CA PHE A 210 -4.29 -12.24 -12.82
C PHE A 210 -4.57 -12.84 -11.43
N PHE A 211 -5.83 -13.15 -11.12
CA PHE A 211 -6.22 -13.62 -9.78
C PHE A 211 -5.84 -15.08 -9.48
N ALA A 212 -5.65 -15.90 -10.51
CA ALA A 212 -5.22 -17.29 -10.36
C ALA A 212 -3.72 -17.49 -10.69
N ASN A 213 -2.97 -16.40 -10.93
CA ASN A 213 -1.56 -16.46 -11.31
C ASN A 213 -0.67 -16.02 -10.12
N PRO A 214 0.01 -16.96 -9.44
CA PRO A 214 0.83 -16.67 -8.26
C PRO A 214 1.97 -15.67 -8.55
N VAL A 215 2.50 -15.68 -9.77
CA VAL A 215 3.56 -14.74 -10.18
C VAL A 215 3.01 -13.33 -10.26
N PHE A 216 1.79 -13.15 -10.79
CA PHE A 216 1.14 -11.85 -10.82
C PHE A 216 0.77 -11.39 -9.41
N LEU A 217 0.14 -12.26 -8.62
CA LEU A 217 -0.27 -11.94 -7.24
C LEU A 217 0.92 -11.51 -6.38
N TRP A 218 2.05 -12.20 -6.46
CA TRP A 218 3.26 -11.82 -5.73
C TRP A 218 3.85 -10.49 -6.24
N ASN A 219 4.07 -10.38 -7.55
CA ASN A 219 4.76 -9.22 -8.12
C ASN A 219 3.90 -7.96 -8.23
N ALA A 220 2.57 -8.06 -8.25
CA ALA A 220 1.68 -6.91 -8.40
C ALA A 220 0.97 -6.56 -7.09
N LEU A 221 0.64 -7.56 -6.28
CA LEU A 221 -0.16 -7.40 -5.06
C LEU A 221 0.58 -7.87 -3.79
N GLY A 222 1.83 -8.33 -3.90
CA GLY A 222 2.60 -8.78 -2.73
C GLY A 222 2.03 -9.99 -2.00
N VAL A 223 1.10 -10.75 -2.62
CA VAL A 223 0.42 -11.87 -1.96
C VAL A 223 1.30 -13.13 -2.02
N PRO A 224 1.79 -13.64 -0.88
CA PRO A 224 2.57 -14.88 -0.84
C PRO A 224 1.72 -16.08 -1.23
N ILE A 225 2.32 -17.07 -1.91
CA ILE A 225 1.63 -18.30 -2.31
C ILE A 225 1.02 -19.06 -1.11
N ASN A 226 1.64 -18.92 0.07
CA ASN A 226 1.14 -19.51 1.29
C ASN A 226 -0.21 -18.92 1.73
N GLN A 227 -0.44 -17.63 1.50
CA GLN A 227 -1.74 -17.00 1.76
C GLN A 227 -2.79 -17.49 0.75
N MET A 228 -2.42 -17.58 -0.52
CA MET A 228 -3.30 -18.13 -1.56
C MET A 228 -3.72 -19.57 -1.24
N ASN A 229 -2.77 -20.38 -0.77
CA ASN A 229 -3.02 -21.77 -0.39
C ASN A 229 -3.96 -21.92 0.80
N CYS A 230 -4.18 -20.88 1.62
CA CYS A 230 -5.15 -20.95 2.72
C CYS A 230 -6.57 -21.07 2.17
N PHE A 231 -7.03 -20.13 1.35
CA PHE A 231 -8.40 -20.16 0.83
C PHE A 231 -8.61 -21.32 -0.15
N LEU A 232 -7.58 -21.71 -0.91
CA LEU A 232 -7.67 -22.88 -1.80
C LEU A 232 -7.89 -24.18 -1.02
N LYS A 233 -7.30 -24.33 0.18
CA LYS A 233 -7.52 -25.49 1.05
C LYS A 233 -8.92 -25.52 1.65
N GLU A 234 -9.56 -24.36 1.79
CA GLU A 234 -10.94 -24.21 2.24
C GLU A 234 -11.95 -24.48 1.10
N GLY A 235 -11.48 -24.84 -0.10
CA GLY A 235 -12.31 -25.11 -1.27
C GLY A 235 -12.77 -23.86 -2.01
N ILE A 236 -12.27 -22.67 -1.64
CA ILE A 236 -12.57 -21.41 -2.31
C ILE A 236 -11.69 -21.30 -3.54
N SER A 237 -12.29 -21.08 -4.71
CA SER A 237 -11.53 -20.85 -5.95
C SER A 237 -11.00 -19.41 -6.02
N ALA A 238 -9.97 -19.16 -6.81
CA ALA A 238 -9.49 -17.79 -7.04
C ALA A 238 -10.56 -16.88 -7.69
N GLN A 239 -11.47 -17.45 -8.49
CA GLN A 239 -12.62 -16.72 -9.03
C GLN A 239 -13.58 -16.32 -7.90
N GLN A 240 -13.96 -17.28 -7.06
CA GLN A 240 -14.86 -17.04 -5.94
C GLN A 240 -14.27 -15.99 -5.00
N TYR A 241 -12.99 -16.11 -4.66
CA TYR A 241 -12.30 -15.12 -3.84
C TYR A 241 -12.36 -13.71 -4.46
N ALA A 242 -12.14 -13.59 -5.77
CA ALA A 242 -12.21 -12.30 -6.46
C ALA A 242 -13.63 -11.73 -6.48
N GLU A 243 -14.65 -12.58 -6.68
CA GLU A 243 -16.07 -12.21 -6.61
C GLU A 243 -16.44 -11.72 -5.20
N ASP A 244 -16.15 -12.51 -4.17
CA ASP A 244 -16.42 -12.18 -2.77
C ASP A 244 -15.67 -10.92 -2.31
N THR A 245 -14.52 -10.61 -2.91
CA THR A 245 -13.75 -9.40 -2.60
C THR A 245 -14.33 -8.16 -3.28
N LEU A 246 -14.76 -8.28 -4.54
CA LEU A 246 -15.10 -7.12 -5.36
C LEU A 246 -16.61 -6.80 -5.38
N ASP A 247 -17.49 -7.80 -5.32
CA ASP A 247 -18.94 -7.59 -5.35
C ASP A 247 -19.45 -6.71 -4.18
N PRO A 248 -18.92 -6.83 -2.95
CA PRO A 248 -19.34 -5.96 -1.83
C PRO A 248 -19.01 -4.48 -2.03
N ILE A 249 -17.97 -4.13 -2.81
CA ILE A 249 -17.56 -2.74 -3.04
C ILE A 249 -18.70 -1.91 -3.63
N ALA A 250 -19.55 -2.53 -4.46
CA ALA A 250 -20.67 -1.85 -5.10
C ALA A 250 -21.96 -1.85 -4.27
N GLN A 251 -21.96 -2.53 -3.12
CA GLN A 251 -23.16 -2.78 -2.30
C GLN A 251 -23.08 -2.10 -0.93
N TYR A 252 -21.87 -1.86 -0.41
CA TYR A 252 -21.63 -1.31 0.92
C TYR A 252 -20.65 -0.11 0.93
N GLY A 253 -20.30 0.39 -0.25
CA GLY A 253 -19.32 1.47 -0.45
C GLY A 253 -19.81 2.90 -0.17
#